data_AF-A0A7V5UB40-F1
#
_entry.id   AF-A0A7V5UB40-F1
#
_cell.length_a   1.000
_cell.length_b   1.000
_cell.length_c   1.000
_cell.angle_alpha   90.00
_cell.angle_beta   90.00
_cell.angle_gamma   90.00
#
_symmetry.space_group_name_H-M   'P 1'
#
loop_
_entity.id
_entity.type
_entity.pdbx_description
1 polymer ?
#
loop_
_entity_poly.entity_id
_entity_poly.type
_entity_poly.pdbx_seq_one_letter_code
_entity_poly.pdbx_strand_id
1 'polypeptide(L)'
;MPLPQRQRGQSMVFVVLTLAVVLASGLLLFNSGMLATKKMQVQNAADAAAYSIALLEARDLNFMAYTNRALVANEVGIGQMVGLVSWAYYMESVPKFLDFWLKPLMGVPYLGVMLRVIIGILRGLGNFVARTVPRVADVFAKALATMSKIYSNSQYIMHAATAGMSWGVYRDMIAANAPGARPSTYGTLALLAHQGSFYAKYLKRYGQNKSSLDQIAGMERLAQVIQDSRDPFLQKRKCGGPFDFMCNSANGGWDIPFIPRISMNNIYKVKILGSTGYFGVSFGFSLDMSRRGGTELRQVQRGNRRLYAWSAADASGLVLDYGFRICVWKCWGSSGKLSAPVGLGAASAGPMQGGLLRGQSNVPDDRYGHGRGDLGPMVWEWPGYPGQSLSSQARTHKVGGNYSGLPDYYGLPGEGDGYYGAGFMAPYLIVGVVLDG
;
A
#
# COMPACT_ATOMS: atom_id res chain seq x y z
N MET A 1 66.69 13.42 -89.62
CA MET A 1 65.85 13.68 -88.42
C MET A 1 64.65 14.49 -88.85
N PRO A 2 63.40 14.02 -88.69
CA PRO A 2 62.23 14.85 -88.96
C PRO A 2 62.05 15.86 -87.82
N LEU A 3 61.70 17.11 -88.17
CA LEU A 3 61.43 18.19 -87.21
C LEU A 3 60.13 17.91 -86.43
N PRO A 4 60.08 18.21 -85.12
CA PRO A 4 58.91 17.95 -84.30
C PRO A 4 57.72 18.84 -84.72
N GLN A 5 56.55 18.21 -84.90
CA GLN A 5 55.29 18.92 -85.13
C GLN A 5 54.99 19.86 -83.95
N ARG A 6 54.77 21.14 -84.24
CA ARG A 6 54.26 22.12 -83.27
C ARG A 6 52.87 21.69 -82.79
N GLN A 7 52.81 21.13 -81.58
CA GLN A 7 51.55 20.94 -80.87
C GLN A 7 50.91 22.32 -80.61
N ARG A 8 49.77 22.59 -81.27
CA ARG A 8 48.94 23.76 -81.00
C ARG A 8 48.16 23.52 -79.70
N GLY A 9 48.01 24.56 -78.87
CA GLY A 9 47.62 24.49 -77.44
C GLY A 9 46.18 24.07 -77.12
N GLN A 10 45.66 23.06 -77.81
CA GLN A 10 44.33 22.49 -77.62
C GLN A 10 44.20 21.76 -76.27
N SER A 11 45.30 21.22 -75.71
CA SER A 11 45.34 20.59 -74.39
C SER A 11 45.14 21.59 -73.24
N MET A 12 45.55 22.84 -73.42
CA MET A 12 45.46 23.88 -72.38
C MET A 12 44.00 24.23 -72.04
N VAL A 13 43.11 24.22 -73.04
CA VAL A 13 41.67 24.43 -72.85
C VAL A 13 41.06 23.32 -71.99
N PHE A 14 41.47 22.07 -72.22
CA PHE A 14 41.00 20.92 -71.47
C PHE A 14 41.47 20.95 -70.01
N VAL A 15 42.72 21.37 -69.76
CA VAL A 15 43.28 21.52 -68.41
C VAL A 15 42.55 22.61 -67.62
N VAL A 16 42.26 23.76 -68.23
CA VAL A 16 41.55 24.85 -67.55
C VAL A 16 40.10 24.46 -67.24
N LEU A 17 39.41 23.81 -68.17
CA LEU A 17 38.04 23.32 -67.95
C LEU A 17 37.99 22.25 -66.84
N THR A 18 38.91 21.28 -66.86
CA THR A 18 38.98 20.26 -65.82
C THR A 18 39.35 20.85 -64.45
N LEU A 19 40.27 21.82 -64.39
CA LEU A 19 40.59 22.54 -63.16
C LEU A 19 39.38 23.31 -62.61
N ALA A 20 38.62 23.99 -63.47
CA ALA A 20 37.41 24.69 -63.08
C ALA A 20 36.36 23.73 -62.50
N VAL A 21 36.17 22.56 -63.12
CA VAL A 21 35.27 21.51 -62.62
C VAL A 21 35.75 20.97 -61.27
N VAL A 22 37.04 20.72 -61.10
CA VAL A 22 37.61 20.25 -59.82
C VAL A 22 37.43 21.29 -58.71
N LEU A 23 37.70 22.57 -58.98
CA LEU A 23 37.51 23.65 -58.01
C LEU A 23 36.03 23.82 -57.63
N ALA A 24 35.13 23.82 -58.61
CA ALA A 24 33.69 23.88 -58.37
C ALA A 24 33.21 22.68 -57.53
N SER A 25 33.68 21.47 -57.86
CA SER A 25 33.38 20.25 -57.10
C SER A 25 33.91 20.35 -55.67
N GLY A 26 35.13 20.87 -55.48
CA GLY A 26 35.73 21.08 -54.16
C GLY A 26 34.94 22.05 -53.29
N LEU A 27 34.45 23.16 -53.86
CA LEU A 27 33.59 24.12 -53.15
C LEU A 27 32.25 23.51 -52.73
N LEU A 28 31.62 22.72 -53.62
CA LEU A 28 30.38 22.00 -53.31
C LEU A 28 30.59 20.97 -52.18
N LEU A 29 31.71 20.23 -52.20
CA LEU A 29 32.10 19.31 -51.15
C LEU A 29 32.35 20.02 -49.82
N PHE A 30 33.05 21.16 -49.83
CA PHE A 30 33.29 21.96 -48.63
C PHE A 30 31.99 22.48 -48.01
N ASN A 31 31.10 23.05 -48.83
CA ASN A 31 29.80 23.54 -48.37
C ASN A 31 28.93 22.40 -47.81
N SER A 32 28.95 21.23 -48.46
CA SER A 32 28.24 20.03 -47.99
C SER A 32 28.82 19.51 -46.68
N GLY A 33 30.14 19.51 -46.53
CA GLY A 33 30.84 19.12 -45.31
C GLY A 33 30.52 20.05 -44.13
N MET A 34 30.60 21.36 -44.34
CA MET A 34 30.25 22.36 -43.34
C MET A 34 28.77 22.25 -42.91
N LEU A 35 27.86 22.02 -43.86
CA LEU A 35 26.45 21.80 -43.56
C LEU A 35 26.24 20.52 -42.73
N ALA A 36 26.93 19.44 -43.07
CA ALA A 36 26.88 18.19 -42.31
C ALA A 36 27.41 18.36 -40.88
N THR A 37 28.53 19.08 -40.70
CA THR A 37 29.08 19.38 -39.37
C THR A 37 28.13 20.22 -38.53
N LYS A 38 27.54 21.28 -39.09
CA LYS A 38 26.54 22.11 -38.39
C LYS A 38 25.31 21.28 -37.98
N LYS A 39 24.82 20.42 -38.87
CA LYS A 39 23.70 19.51 -38.57
C LYS A 39 24.01 18.57 -37.42
N MET A 40 25.21 17.97 -37.40
CA MET A 40 25.65 17.09 -36.33
C MET A 40 25.75 17.81 -34.99
N GLN A 41 26.25 19.05 -34.96
CA GLN A 41 26.30 19.87 -33.72
C GLN A 41 24.90 20.12 -33.14
N VAL A 42 23.93 20.49 -33.98
CA VAL A 42 22.54 20.73 -33.56
C VAL A 42 21.88 19.45 -33.05
N GLN A 43 22.14 18.33 -33.73
CA GLN A 43 21.61 17.04 -33.32
C GLN A 43 22.18 16.62 -31.97
N ASN A 44 23.49 16.73 -31.77
CA ASN A 44 24.14 16.44 -30.48
C ASN A 44 23.61 17.36 -29.36
N ALA A 45 23.35 18.64 -29.66
CA ALA A 45 22.75 19.57 -28.72
C ALA A 45 21.31 19.18 -28.34
N ALA A 46 20.51 18.76 -29.32
CA ALA A 46 19.16 18.27 -29.11
C ALA A 46 19.15 17.00 -28.26
N ASP A 47 20.02 16.04 -28.56
CA ASP A 47 20.14 14.77 -27.84
C ASP A 47 20.63 14.99 -26.40
N ALA A 48 21.61 15.87 -26.20
CA ALA A 48 22.10 16.24 -24.86
C ALA A 48 21.01 16.91 -24.01
N ALA A 49 20.21 17.79 -24.61
CA ALA A 49 19.08 18.43 -23.94
C ALA A 49 17.98 17.41 -23.59
N ALA A 50 17.60 16.55 -24.54
CA ALA A 50 16.61 15.51 -24.32
C ALA A 50 17.03 14.55 -23.20
N TYR A 51 18.28 14.08 -23.23
CA TYR A 51 18.85 13.22 -22.19
C TYR A 51 18.82 13.88 -20.81
N SER A 52 19.20 15.15 -20.73
CA SER A 52 19.28 15.87 -19.45
C SER A 52 17.89 16.11 -18.83
N ILE A 53 16.89 16.43 -19.65
CA ILE A 53 15.50 16.57 -19.19
C ILE A 53 14.93 15.22 -18.76
N ALA A 54 15.16 14.15 -19.54
CA ALA A 54 14.74 12.80 -19.18
C ALA A 54 15.38 12.34 -17.85
N LEU A 55 16.65 12.72 -17.59
CA LEU A 55 17.33 12.44 -16.34
C LEU A 55 16.68 13.18 -15.15
N LEU A 56 16.26 14.44 -15.34
CA LEU A 56 15.52 15.18 -14.31
C LEU A 56 14.17 14.51 -13.99
N GLU A 57 13.40 14.13 -15.02
CA GLU A 57 12.13 13.43 -14.85
C GLU A 57 12.30 12.06 -14.19
N ALA A 58 13.37 11.32 -14.51
CA ALA A 58 13.70 10.06 -13.85
C ALA A 58 14.01 10.24 -12.35
N ARG A 59 14.70 11.33 -11.97
CA ARG A 59 14.96 11.66 -10.56
C ARG A 59 13.68 12.01 -9.82
N ASP A 60 12.78 12.73 -10.47
CA ASP A 60 11.45 13.08 -9.96
C ASP A 60 10.59 11.82 -9.71
N LEU A 61 10.58 10.89 -10.66
CA LEU A 61 9.94 9.57 -10.53
C LEU A 61 10.53 8.74 -9.38
N ASN A 62 11.85 8.73 -9.23
CA ASN A 62 12.51 8.04 -8.12
C ASN A 62 12.14 8.68 -6.77
N PHE A 63 12.13 10.01 -6.68
CA PHE A 63 11.72 10.72 -5.46
C PHE A 63 10.28 10.37 -5.06
N MET A 64 9.36 10.32 -6.02
CA MET A 64 8.00 9.81 -5.77
C MET A 64 8.00 8.38 -5.26
N ALA A 65 8.77 7.46 -5.87
CA ALA A 65 8.81 6.07 -5.42
C ALA A 65 9.29 5.94 -3.96
N TYR A 66 10.32 6.70 -3.56
CA TYR A 66 10.83 6.70 -2.18
C TYR A 66 9.83 7.29 -1.20
N THR A 67 9.24 8.45 -1.53
CA THR A 67 8.24 9.11 -0.69
C THR A 67 6.97 8.26 -0.56
N ASN A 68 6.56 7.56 -1.62
CA ASN A 68 5.48 6.58 -1.60
C ASN A 68 5.77 5.41 -0.66
N ARG A 69 6.98 4.82 -0.68
CA ARG A 69 7.35 3.79 0.29
C ARG A 69 7.31 4.32 1.73
N ALA A 70 7.74 5.57 1.95
CA ALA A 70 7.66 6.22 3.25
C ALA A 70 6.20 6.47 3.70
N LEU A 71 5.31 6.85 2.78
CA LEU A 71 3.88 7.00 3.05
C LEU A 71 3.24 5.67 3.49
N VAL A 72 3.58 4.56 2.81
CA VAL A 72 3.13 3.23 3.22
C VAL A 72 3.63 2.88 4.61
N ALA A 73 4.92 3.11 4.89
CA ALA A 73 5.50 2.84 6.22
C ALA A 73 4.83 3.66 7.32
N ASN A 74 4.56 4.94 7.08
CA ASN A 74 3.84 5.81 8.04
C ASN A 74 2.43 5.28 8.31
N GLU A 75 1.72 4.80 7.29
CA GLU A 75 0.38 4.26 7.46
C GLU A 75 0.37 2.91 8.18
N VAL A 76 1.34 2.04 7.90
CA VAL A 76 1.57 0.80 8.67
C VAL A 76 1.86 1.14 10.13
N GLY A 77 2.67 2.17 10.40
CA GLY A 77 2.93 2.68 11.76
C GLY A 77 1.67 3.19 12.46
N ILE A 78 0.78 3.89 11.75
CA ILE A 78 -0.54 4.28 12.28
C ILE A 78 -1.37 3.03 12.63
N GLY A 79 -1.36 2.02 11.75
CA GLY A 79 -1.96 0.72 12.05
C GLY A 79 -1.42 0.13 13.35
N GLN A 80 -0.10 0.17 13.58
CA GLN A 80 0.51 -0.38 14.79
C GLN A 80 0.02 0.35 16.04
N MET A 81 -0.12 1.68 15.96
CA MET A 81 -0.66 2.51 17.04
C MET A 81 -2.12 2.14 17.36
N VAL A 82 -2.98 2.02 16.34
CA VAL A 82 -4.38 1.55 16.52
C VAL A 82 -4.41 0.17 17.17
N GLY A 83 -3.51 -0.69 16.70
CA GLY A 83 -3.31 -1.99 17.28
C GLY A 83 -2.99 -1.92 18.77
N LEU A 84 -2.01 -1.13 19.18
CA LEU A 84 -1.61 -0.98 20.59
C LEU A 84 -2.73 -0.41 21.45
N VAL A 85 -3.56 0.51 20.91
CA VAL A 85 -4.71 1.07 21.62
C VAL A 85 -5.79 0.03 21.86
N SER A 86 -6.11 -0.81 20.88
CA SER A 86 -7.05 -1.92 21.05
C SER A 86 -6.59 -2.87 22.16
N TRP A 87 -5.30 -3.21 22.19
CA TRP A 87 -4.73 -4.02 23.26
C TRP A 87 -4.79 -3.35 24.64
N ALA A 88 -4.55 -2.03 24.70
CA ALA A 88 -4.63 -1.28 25.94
C ALA A 88 -6.05 -1.31 26.54
N TYR A 89 -7.08 -1.18 25.70
CA TYR A 89 -8.48 -1.31 26.14
C TYR A 89 -8.83 -2.75 26.53
N TYR A 90 -8.26 -3.75 25.84
CA TYR A 90 -8.37 -5.14 26.24
C TYR A 90 -7.82 -5.36 27.66
N MET A 91 -6.65 -4.81 27.99
CA MET A 91 -6.08 -4.92 29.34
C MET A 91 -6.91 -4.20 30.40
N GLU A 92 -7.62 -3.13 30.04
CA GLU A 92 -8.55 -2.46 30.95
C GLU A 92 -9.82 -3.27 31.25
N SER A 93 -10.26 -4.09 30.30
CA SER A 93 -11.52 -4.83 30.41
C SER A 93 -11.36 -6.18 31.10
N VAL A 94 -10.20 -6.82 30.99
CA VAL A 94 -9.89 -8.12 31.63
C VAL A 94 -10.24 -8.13 33.14
N PRO A 95 -9.81 -7.16 33.97
CA PRO A 95 -10.15 -7.16 35.39
C PRO A 95 -11.66 -7.08 35.66
N LYS A 96 -12.44 -6.43 34.78
CA LYS A 96 -13.89 -6.27 34.94
C LYS A 96 -14.62 -7.57 34.64
N PHE A 97 -14.19 -8.28 33.60
CA PHE A 97 -14.72 -9.60 33.27
C PHE A 97 -14.33 -10.65 34.33
N LEU A 98 -13.09 -10.62 34.82
CA LEU A 98 -12.66 -11.49 35.91
C LEU A 98 -13.47 -11.24 37.19
N ASP A 99 -13.71 -9.97 37.54
CA ASP A 99 -14.55 -9.60 38.69
C ASP A 99 -15.99 -10.13 38.52
N PHE A 100 -16.56 -10.06 37.32
CA PHE A 100 -17.89 -10.59 37.00
C PHE A 100 -17.96 -12.12 37.12
N TRP A 101 -17.05 -12.84 36.46
CA TRP A 101 -17.07 -14.32 36.39
C TRP A 101 -16.63 -14.99 37.68
N LEU A 102 -15.64 -14.41 38.39
CA LEU A 102 -15.10 -14.99 39.61
C LEU A 102 -15.86 -14.55 40.87
N LYS A 103 -16.86 -13.68 40.75
CA LYS A 103 -17.72 -13.22 41.86
C LYS A 103 -18.26 -14.35 42.74
N PRO A 104 -18.76 -15.49 42.19
CA PRO A 104 -19.22 -16.60 43.02
C PRO A 104 -18.11 -17.26 43.86
N LEU A 105 -16.87 -17.26 43.33
CA LEU A 105 -15.71 -17.86 43.98
C LEU A 105 -15.08 -16.94 45.04
N MET A 106 -15.42 -15.65 45.06
CA MET A 106 -14.89 -14.69 46.04
C MET A 106 -15.39 -14.94 47.47
N GLY A 107 -16.47 -15.71 47.64
CA GLY A 107 -16.99 -16.10 48.95
C GLY A 107 -16.19 -17.22 49.63
N VAL A 108 -15.28 -17.90 48.92
CA VAL A 108 -14.47 -18.98 49.48
C VAL A 108 -13.31 -18.40 50.30
N PRO A 109 -13.12 -18.80 51.58
CA PRO A 109 -12.01 -18.34 52.41
C PRO A 109 -10.65 -18.59 51.74
N TYR A 110 -9.68 -17.68 51.96
CA TYR A 110 -8.35 -17.64 51.34
C TYR A 110 -8.34 -17.40 49.82
N LEU A 111 -9.10 -18.17 49.04
CA LEU A 111 -9.23 -18.01 47.58
C LEU A 111 -9.78 -16.63 47.20
N GLY A 112 -10.81 -16.16 47.91
CA GLY A 112 -11.40 -14.84 47.65
C GLY A 112 -10.50 -13.66 48.01
N VAL A 113 -9.55 -13.83 48.94
CA VAL A 113 -8.56 -12.78 49.27
C VAL A 113 -7.49 -12.71 48.18
N MET A 114 -6.96 -13.87 47.75
CA MET A 114 -5.98 -13.95 46.67
C MET A 114 -6.51 -13.39 45.35
N LEU A 115 -7.75 -13.74 44.98
CA LEU A 115 -8.39 -13.24 43.76
C LEU A 115 -8.56 -11.71 43.77
N ARG A 116 -8.93 -11.12 44.92
CA ARG A 116 -9.07 -9.66 45.04
C ARG A 116 -7.74 -8.92 44.87
N VAL A 117 -6.65 -9.46 45.39
CA VAL A 117 -5.29 -8.89 45.22
C VAL A 117 -4.89 -8.94 43.74
N ILE A 118 -5.05 -10.09 43.08
CA ILE A 118 -4.71 -10.27 41.66
C ILE A 118 -5.53 -9.33 40.78
N ILE A 119 -6.85 -9.30 40.97
CA ILE A 119 -7.75 -8.40 40.20
C ILE A 119 -7.40 -6.93 40.47
N GLY A 120 -7.02 -6.57 41.70
CA GLY A 120 -6.57 -5.22 42.07
C GLY A 120 -5.30 -4.79 41.32
N ILE A 121 -4.30 -5.66 41.25
CA ILE A 121 -3.06 -5.41 40.50
C ILE A 121 -3.36 -5.25 39.00
N LEU A 122 -4.15 -6.18 38.43
CA LEU A 122 -4.55 -6.12 37.02
C LEU A 122 -5.36 -4.86 36.71
N ARG A 123 -6.21 -4.40 37.63
CA ARG A 123 -6.98 -3.15 37.50
C ARG A 123 -6.07 -1.93 37.53
N GLY A 124 -5.06 -1.90 38.41
CA GLY A 124 -4.05 -0.84 38.45
C GLY A 124 -3.26 -0.75 37.14
N LEU A 125 -2.71 -1.88 36.69
CA LEU A 125 -1.98 -1.98 35.42
C LEU A 125 -2.86 -1.63 34.21
N GLY A 126 -4.05 -2.22 34.12
CA GLY A 126 -5.00 -1.98 33.03
C GLY A 126 -5.40 -0.50 32.93
N ASN A 127 -5.69 0.14 34.06
CA ASN A 127 -6.01 1.58 34.09
C ASN A 127 -4.82 2.46 33.69
N PHE A 128 -3.61 2.11 34.13
CA PHE A 128 -2.40 2.85 33.74
C PHE A 128 -2.14 2.73 32.23
N VAL A 129 -2.20 1.51 31.70
CA VAL A 129 -1.99 1.22 30.27
C VAL A 129 -3.05 1.89 29.42
N ALA A 130 -4.33 1.77 29.77
CA ALA A 130 -5.45 2.37 29.03
C ALA A 130 -5.47 3.90 29.07
N ARG A 131 -4.83 4.54 30.06
CA ARG A 131 -4.66 6.00 30.09
C ARG A 131 -3.44 6.49 29.33
N THR A 132 -2.37 5.71 29.33
CA THR A 132 -1.06 6.14 28.82
C THR A 132 -0.89 5.79 27.34
N VAL A 133 -1.15 4.53 26.97
CA VAL A 133 -0.92 4.04 25.60
C VAL A 133 -1.73 4.82 24.56
N PRO A 134 -3.04 5.10 24.75
CA PRO A 134 -3.79 5.86 23.74
C PRO A 134 -3.31 7.30 23.54
N ARG A 135 -2.81 7.96 24.60
CA ARG A 135 -2.26 9.32 24.49
C ARG A 135 -0.96 9.33 23.70
N VAL A 136 -0.07 8.39 24.01
CA VAL A 136 1.21 8.25 23.30
C VAL A 136 0.95 7.87 21.84
N ALA A 137 0.09 6.88 21.60
CA ALA A 137 -0.31 6.44 20.27
C ALA A 137 -0.91 7.57 19.42
N ASP A 138 -1.76 8.42 20.01
CA ASP A 138 -2.33 9.58 19.32
C ASP A 138 -1.28 10.62 18.91
N VAL A 139 -0.31 10.91 19.78
CA VAL A 139 0.81 11.81 19.45
C VAL A 139 1.65 11.24 18.29
N PHE A 140 2.02 9.96 18.36
CA PHE A 140 2.76 9.30 17.27
C PHE A 140 1.97 9.25 15.97
N ALA A 141 0.68 8.90 16.01
CA ALA A 141 -0.18 8.85 14.83
C ALA A 141 -0.30 10.24 14.18
N LYS A 142 -0.45 11.31 14.97
CA LYS A 142 -0.44 12.70 14.48
C LYS A 142 0.90 13.09 13.85
N ALA A 143 2.02 12.70 14.45
CA ALA A 143 3.35 12.96 13.90
C ALA A 143 3.53 12.26 12.54
N LEU A 144 3.20 10.97 12.44
CA LEU A 144 3.28 10.21 11.19
C LEU A 144 2.34 10.78 10.12
N ALA A 145 1.11 11.15 10.48
CA ALA A 145 0.18 11.80 9.55
C ALA A 145 0.71 13.17 9.06
N THR A 146 1.38 13.93 9.93
CA THR A 146 2.01 15.21 9.56
C THR A 146 3.17 14.99 8.60
N MET A 147 4.03 13.99 8.86
CA MET A 147 5.12 13.61 7.97
C MET A 147 4.59 13.18 6.59
N SER A 148 3.51 12.39 6.56
CA SER A 148 2.87 12.00 5.30
C SER A 148 2.36 13.20 4.49
N LYS A 149 1.84 14.23 5.15
CA LYS A 149 1.44 15.48 4.49
C LYS A 149 2.65 16.24 3.93
N ILE A 150 3.76 16.28 4.66
CA ILE A 150 5.02 16.86 4.19
C ILE A 150 5.50 16.13 2.93
N TYR A 151 5.50 14.80 2.94
CA TYR A 151 5.88 14.01 1.76
C TYR A 151 4.99 14.28 0.56
N SER A 152 3.66 14.26 0.74
CA SER A 152 2.73 14.56 -0.36
C SER A 152 2.91 15.98 -0.92
N ASN A 153 3.17 16.97 -0.06
CA ASN A 153 3.46 18.32 -0.52
C ASN A 153 4.83 18.44 -1.19
N SER A 154 5.83 17.69 -0.71
CA SER A 154 7.16 17.67 -1.31
C SER A 154 7.17 17.05 -2.71
N GLN A 155 6.35 16.03 -2.96
CA GLN A 155 6.14 15.46 -4.29
C GLN A 155 5.66 16.55 -5.26
N TYR A 156 4.60 17.26 -4.89
CA TYR A 156 4.08 18.38 -5.70
C TYR A 156 5.12 19.47 -5.98
N ILE A 157 5.92 19.86 -4.97
CA ILE A 157 6.98 20.86 -5.13
C ILE A 157 8.08 20.34 -6.07
N MET A 158 8.51 19.09 -5.90
CA MET A 158 9.53 18.48 -6.76
C MET A 158 9.06 18.37 -8.21
N HIS A 159 7.78 18.05 -8.46
CA HIS A 159 7.20 18.06 -9.80
C HIS A 159 7.22 19.46 -10.42
N ALA A 160 6.75 20.46 -9.69
CA ALA A 160 6.74 21.84 -10.17
C ALA A 160 8.16 22.37 -10.42
N ALA A 161 9.10 22.05 -9.53
CA ALA A 161 10.51 22.43 -9.67
C ALA A 161 11.14 21.74 -10.88
N THR A 162 10.89 20.43 -11.07
CA THR A 162 11.39 19.66 -12.21
C THR A 162 10.88 20.25 -13.53
N ALA A 163 9.58 20.55 -13.63
CA ALA A 163 9.01 21.22 -14.79
C ALA A 163 9.69 22.56 -15.11
N GLY A 164 9.94 23.38 -14.09
CA GLY A 164 10.64 24.65 -14.24
C GLY A 164 12.12 24.50 -14.64
N MET A 165 12.82 23.55 -14.02
CA MET A 165 14.24 23.26 -14.30
C MET A 165 14.43 22.69 -15.71
N SER A 166 13.50 21.88 -16.22
CA SER A 166 13.57 21.32 -17.57
C SER A 166 13.68 22.41 -18.64
N TRP A 167 13.04 23.57 -18.44
CA TRP A 167 13.19 24.71 -19.36
C TRP A 167 14.59 25.34 -19.32
N GLY A 168 15.16 25.50 -18.12
CA GLY A 168 16.53 26.00 -17.95
C GLY A 168 17.55 25.07 -18.61
N VAL A 169 17.48 23.78 -18.26
CA VAL A 169 18.34 22.74 -18.84
C VAL A 169 18.20 22.67 -20.36
N TYR A 170 16.99 22.82 -20.89
CA TYR A 170 16.78 22.83 -22.34
C TYR A 170 17.60 23.92 -23.04
N ARG A 171 17.58 25.14 -22.50
CA ARG A 171 18.32 26.27 -23.06
C ARG A 171 19.83 26.13 -22.85
N ASP A 172 20.25 25.74 -21.64
CA ASP A 172 21.65 25.64 -21.28
C ASP A 172 22.37 24.55 -22.09
N MET A 173 21.71 23.40 -22.31
CA MET A 173 22.27 22.31 -23.10
C MET A 173 22.39 22.68 -24.59
N ILE A 174 21.43 23.44 -25.14
CA ILE A 174 21.55 23.94 -26.52
C ILE A 174 22.72 24.92 -26.63
N ALA A 175 22.80 25.90 -25.73
CA ALA A 175 23.84 26.92 -25.74
C ALA A 175 25.24 26.33 -25.56
N ALA A 176 25.39 25.29 -24.74
CA ALA A 176 26.66 24.64 -24.48
C ALA A 176 27.17 23.76 -25.64
N ASN A 177 26.26 23.15 -26.41
CA ASN A 177 26.64 22.19 -27.46
C ASN A 177 26.60 22.77 -28.88
N ALA A 178 25.84 23.84 -29.13
CA ALA A 178 25.73 24.50 -30.42
C ALA A 178 25.67 26.04 -30.25
N PRO A 179 26.83 26.73 -30.29
CA PRO A 179 26.88 28.19 -30.21
C PRO A 179 26.09 28.84 -31.35
N GLY A 180 25.15 29.74 -31.04
CA GLY A 180 24.26 30.36 -32.04
C GLY A 180 23.01 29.56 -32.37
N ALA A 181 22.79 28.41 -31.71
CA ALA A 181 21.53 27.68 -31.78
C ALA A 181 20.56 28.15 -30.70
N ARG A 182 19.27 28.08 -31.00
CA ARG A 182 18.17 28.36 -30.07
C ARG A 182 17.11 27.27 -30.13
N PRO A 183 16.31 27.13 -29.06
CA PRO A 183 15.12 26.29 -29.09
C PRO A 183 14.21 26.66 -30.27
N SER A 184 13.74 25.67 -31.01
CA SER A 184 12.78 25.91 -32.09
C SER A 184 11.38 26.17 -31.52
N THR A 185 10.55 26.95 -32.21
CA THR A 185 9.15 27.18 -31.78
C THR A 185 8.38 25.87 -31.64
N TYR A 186 8.64 24.90 -32.52
CA TYR A 186 8.07 23.57 -32.42
C TYR A 186 8.61 22.79 -31.23
N GLY A 187 9.92 22.81 -30.99
CA GLY A 187 10.56 22.12 -29.86
C GLY A 187 10.13 22.66 -28.49
N THR A 188 9.99 23.97 -28.38
CA THR A 188 9.47 24.62 -27.16
C THR A 188 8.02 24.26 -26.89
N LEU A 189 7.15 24.30 -27.92
CA LEU A 189 5.76 23.86 -27.80
C LEU A 189 5.67 22.38 -27.45
N ALA A 190 6.51 21.54 -28.05
CA ALA A 190 6.51 20.11 -27.80
C ALA A 190 6.99 19.78 -26.38
N LEU A 191 7.97 20.50 -25.85
CA LEU A 191 8.39 20.37 -24.44
C LEU A 191 7.26 20.78 -23.48
N LEU A 192 6.56 21.89 -23.73
CA LEU A 192 5.43 22.30 -22.92
C LEU A 192 4.27 21.28 -22.98
N ALA A 193 3.99 20.75 -24.18
CA ALA A 193 2.99 19.69 -24.36
C ALA A 193 3.39 18.40 -23.63
N HIS A 194 4.67 18.02 -23.68
CA HIS A 194 5.23 16.89 -22.93
C HIS A 194 5.02 17.09 -21.43
N GLN A 195 5.46 18.22 -20.86
CA GLN A 195 5.26 18.54 -19.44
C GLN A 195 3.79 18.50 -19.04
N GLY A 196 2.91 19.12 -19.83
CA GLY A 196 1.47 19.09 -19.59
C GLY A 196 0.93 17.65 -19.59
N SER A 197 1.36 16.81 -20.53
CA SER A 197 0.94 15.41 -20.57
C SER A 197 1.54 14.54 -19.45
N PHE A 198 2.80 14.75 -19.08
CA PHE A 198 3.49 14.03 -18.02
C PHE A 198 2.86 14.33 -16.66
N TYR A 199 2.67 15.60 -16.31
CA TYR A 199 2.12 15.97 -15.00
C TYR A 199 0.58 15.86 -14.92
N ALA A 200 -0.15 16.03 -16.03
CA ALA A 200 -1.63 16.01 -15.98
C ALA A 200 -2.24 14.65 -16.31
N LYS A 201 -1.58 13.81 -17.13
CA LYS A 201 -2.12 12.51 -17.56
C LYS A 201 -1.35 11.33 -17.00
N TYR A 202 -0.01 11.40 -17.04
CA TYR A 202 0.84 10.31 -16.58
C TYR A 202 0.89 10.27 -15.05
N LEU A 203 1.21 11.37 -14.37
CA LEU A 203 1.20 11.42 -12.91
C LEU A 203 -0.21 11.70 -12.39
N LYS A 204 -0.76 10.76 -11.61
CA LYS A 204 -2.09 10.90 -11.01
C LYS A 204 -2.00 11.02 -9.50
N ARG A 205 -2.76 11.98 -8.98
CA ARG A 205 -2.91 12.23 -7.55
C ARG A 205 -4.23 11.65 -7.03
N TYR A 206 -4.13 10.68 -6.14
CA TYR A 206 -5.23 9.92 -5.55
C TYR A 206 -5.49 10.38 -4.12
N GLY A 207 -6.76 10.58 -3.74
CA GLY A 207 -7.13 10.98 -2.39
C GLY A 207 -8.56 10.59 -2.03
N GLN A 208 -8.85 10.50 -0.74
CA GLN A 208 -10.11 9.90 -0.22
C GLN A 208 -11.40 10.74 -0.43
N ASN A 209 -11.29 11.97 -0.93
CA ASN A 209 -12.43 12.91 -0.97
C ASN A 209 -13.16 12.99 -2.32
N LYS A 210 -12.78 12.16 -3.31
CA LYS A 210 -13.32 12.27 -4.67
C LYS A 210 -13.99 10.97 -5.13
N SER A 211 -15.03 11.11 -5.96
CA SER A 211 -15.97 10.05 -6.35
C SER A 211 -15.70 9.42 -7.71
N SER A 212 -14.67 9.85 -8.44
CA SER A 212 -14.33 9.27 -9.75
C SER A 212 -13.90 7.81 -9.61
N LEU A 213 -14.37 6.94 -10.51
CA LEU A 213 -14.04 5.51 -10.51
C LEU A 213 -12.52 5.25 -10.54
N ASP A 214 -11.78 6.06 -11.31
CA ASP A 214 -10.32 5.98 -11.40
C ASP A 214 -9.65 6.29 -10.04
N GLN A 215 -10.22 7.23 -9.28
CA GLN A 215 -9.70 7.57 -7.96
C GLN A 215 -10.00 6.51 -6.90
N ILE A 216 -11.17 5.89 -6.99
CA ILE A 216 -11.52 4.75 -6.14
C ILE A 216 -10.54 3.60 -6.40
N ALA A 217 -10.29 3.25 -7.66
CA ALA A 217 -9.34 2.19 -8.02
C ALA A 217 -7.91 2.47 -7.52
N GLY A 218 -7.42 3.71 -7.66
CA GLY A 218 -6.10 4.08 -7.15
C GLY A 218 -5.99 4.00 -5.62
N MET A 219 -7.04 4.41 -4.90
CA MET A 219 -7.07 4.29 -3.43
C MET A 219 -7.23 2.84 -2.95
N GLU A 220 -8.00 2.01 -3.67
CA GLU A 220 -8.13 0.57 -3.40
C GLU A 220 -6.77 -0.13 -3.52
N ARG A 221 -5.99 0.23 -4.55
CA ARG A 221 -4.65 -0.32 -4.75
C ARG A 221 -3.67 0.10 -3.65
N LEU A 222 -3.69 1.39 -3.28
CA LEU A 222 -2.89 1.85 -2.14
C LEU A 222 -3.27 1.11 -0.86
N ALA A 223 -4.57 0.94 -0.59
CA ALA A 223 -5.05 0.20 0.57
C ALA A 223 -4.54 -1.25 0.56
N GLN A 224 -4.54 -1.92 -0.59
CA GLN A 224 -3.96 -3.27 -0.72
C GLN A 224 -2.46 -3.26 -0.42
N VAL A 225 -1.67 -2.36 -1.02
CA VAL A 225 -0.22 -2.26 -0.77
C VAL A 225 0.07 -2.06 0.72
N ILE A 226 -0.68 -1.20 1.41
CA ILE A 226 -0.56 -0.99 2.85
C ILE A 226 -0.90 -2.26 3.62
N GLN A 227 -1.98 -2.95 3.22
CA GLN A 227 -2.46 -4.14 3.88
C GLN A 227 -1.50 -5.34 3.72
N ASP A 228 -0.80 -5.44 2.59
CA ASP A 228 0.23 -6.43 2.36
C ASP A 228 1.55 -6.08 3.06
N SER A 229 1.82 -4.79 3.23
CA SER A 229 2.98 -4.28 3.97
C SER A 229 2.85 -4.40 5.49
N ARG A 230 1.76 -4.99 6.00
CA ARG A 230 1.55 -5.21 7.43
C ARG A 230 2.58 -6.16 8.02
N ASP A 231 3.11 -5.79 9.16
CA ASP A 231 4.03 -6.62 9.93
C ASP A 231 3.29 -7.77 10.67
N PRO A 232 4.02 -8.76 11.24
CA PRO A 232 3.41 -9.86 11.99
C PRO A 232 2.55 -9.42 13.18
N PHE A 233 2.87 -8.26 13.76
CA PHE A 233 2.08 -7.66 14.83
C PHE A 233 0.70 -7.25 14.33
N LEU A 234 0.59 -6.57 13.20
CA LEU A 234 -0.68 -6.16 12.63
C LEU A 234 -1.52 -7.34 12.12
N GLN A 235 -0.89 -8.30 11.47
CA GLN A 235 -1.60 -9.44 10.88
C GLN A 235 -2.17 -10.40 11.92
N LYS A 236 -1.36 -10.74 12.92
CA LYS A 236 -1.62 -11.86 13.84
C LYS A 236 -1.45 -11.51 15.30
N ARG A 237 -1.10 -10.26 15.65
CA ARG A 237 -0.61 -9.86 16.98
C ARG A 237 0.60 -10.67 17.44
N LYS A 238 1.43 -11.13 16.51
CA LYS A 238 2.66 -11.84 16.84
C LYS A 238 3.76 -10.79 17.09
N CYS A 239 4.47 -10.93 18.21
CA CYS A 239 5.62 -10.09 18.52
C CYS A 239 6.88 -10.97 18.67
N GLY A 240 8.03 -10.33 18.81
CA GLY A 240 9.25 -10.97 19.29
C GLY A 240 9.98 -10.02 20.23
N GLY A 241 10.73 -10.57 21.19
CA GLY A 241 11.53 -9.81 22.16
C GLY A 241 10.84 -9.65 23.53
N PRO A 242 11.22 -8.65 24.36
CA PRO A 242 10.82 -8.56 25.77
C PRO A 242 9.32 -8.30 26.02
N PHE A 243 8.51 -8.15 24.97
CA PHE A 243 7.06 -7.91 25.04
C PHE A 243 6.21 -9.14 24.63
N ASP A 244 6.78 -10.35 24.57
CA ASP A 244 6.07 -11.57 24.15
C ASP A 244 4.82 -11.91 24.98
N PHE A 245 4.80 -11.56 26.27
CA PHE A 245 3.62 -11.76 27.14
C PHE A 245 2.37 -11.00 26.65
N MET A 246 2.54 -10.03 25.75
CA MET A 246 1.48 -9.19 25.20
C MET A 246 0.87 -9.76 23.92
N CYS A 247 1.34 -10.90 23.42
CA CYS A 247 1.19 -11.26 22.00
C CYS A 247 0.58 -12.66 21.75
N ASN A 248 0.08 -12.85 20.54
CA ASN A 248 -0.49 -14.11 20.07
C ASN A 248 0.62 -15.09 19.65
N SER A 249 0.32 -16.39 19.64
CA SER A 249 1.23 -17.40 19.08
C SER A 249 1.41 -17.20 17.57
N ALA A 250 2.36 -17.93 16.98
CA ALA A 250 2.66 -17.91 15.54
C ALA A 250 1.43 -18.16 14.64
N ASN A 251 0.39 -18.79 15.19
CA ASN A 251 -0.86 -19.13 14.50
C ASN A 251 -1.96 -18.04 14.57
N GLY A 252 -1.68 -16.83 15.09
CA GLY A 252 -2.64 -15.72 15.09
C GLY A 252 -3.63 -15.71 16.27
N GLY A 253 -3.25 -16.40 17.33
CA GLY A 253 -3.99 -16.53 18.58
C GLY A 253 -3.27 -17.52 19.48
N TRP A 254 -3.79 -17.75 20.66
CA TRP A 254 -3.43 -18.93 21.43
C TRP A 254 -4.69 -19.50 22.04
N ASP A 255 -4.70 -20.82 22.20
CA ASP A 255 -5.74 -21.56 22.89
C ASP A 255 -5.03 -22.32 24.01
N ILE A 256 -5.31 -21.96 25.27
CA ILE A 256 -4.77 -22.63 26.45
C ILE A 256 -5.85 -23.57 26.98
N PRO A 257 -5.66 -24.90 26.94
CA PRO A 257 -6.60 -25.83 27.55
C PRO A 257 -6.49 -25.71 29.07
N PHE A 258 -7.51 -25.13 29.70
CA PHE A 258 -7.62 -25.04 31.16
C PHE A 258 -8.04 -26.39 31.75
N ILE A 259 -8.97 -27.07 31.08
CA ILE A 259 -9.34 -28.46 31.35
C ILE A 259 -9.24 -29.19 30.01
N PRO A 260 -8.24 -30.07 29.82
CA PRO A 260 -8.13 -30.86 28.60
C PRO A 260 -9.39 -31.71 28.43
N ARG A 261 -9.71 -32.12 27.20
CA ARG A 261 -10.94 -32.86 26.92
C ARG A 261 -11.02 -34.13 27.77
N ILE A 262 -11.91 -34.12 28.75
CA ILE A 262 -12.28 -35.31 29.53
C ILE A 262 -13.48 -35.89 28.81
N SER A 263 -13.33 -37.09 28.24
CA SER A 263 -14.45 -37.79 27.63
C SER A 263 -14.48 -39.26 27.98
N MET A 264 -15.67 -39.74 28.33
CA MET A 264 -15.99 -41.15 28.46
C MET A 264 -16.94 -41.52 27.34
N ASN A 265 -16.67 -42.63 26.64
CA ASN A 265 -17.52 -43.09 25.55
C ASN A 265 -17.85 -44.57 25.73
N ASN A 266 -18.81 -44.86 26.61
CA ASN A 266 -19.22 -46.22 26.95
C ASN A 266 -20.58 -46.50 26.31
N ILE A 267 -20.61 -46.61 24.97
CA ILE A 267 -21.81 -47.00 24.22
C ILE A 267 -21.61 -48.41 23.66
N TYR A 268 -22.44 -49.34 24.11
CA TYR A 268 -22.43 -50.73 23.70
C TYR A 268 -23.53 -50.99 22.67
N LYS A 269 -23.18 -51.73 21.62
CA LYS A 269 -24.13 -52.20 20.61
C LYS A 269 -24.71 -53.52 21.08
N VAL A 270 -26.03 -53.60 21.19
CA VAL A 270 -26.74 -54.81 21.64
C VAL A 270 -27.66 -55.28 20.53
N LYS A 271 -27.63 -56.56 20.20
CA LYS A 271 -28.48 -57.16 19.15
C LYS A 271 -29.39 -58.19 19.80
N ILE A 272 -30.69 -57.97 19.74
CA ILE A 272 -31.71 -58.86 20.33
C ILE A 272 -32.76 -59.12 19.25
N LEU A 273 -33.02 -60.41 18.94
CA LEU A 273 -34.08 -60.85 18.02
C LEU A 273 -34.13 -60.08 16.68
N GLY A 274 -32.99 -59.98 15.99
CA GLY A 274 -32.90 -59.33 14.67
C GLY A 274 -32.88 -57.79 14.68
N SER A 275 -33.24 -57.16 15.81
CA SER A 275 -33.15 -55.71 16.00
C SER A 275 -31.83 -55.30 16.67
N THR A 276 -31.27 -54.17 16.23
CA THR A 276 -30.02 -53.61 16.77
C THR A 276 -30.32 -52.36 17.57
N GLY A 277 -29.96 -52.35 18.85
CA GLY A 277 -30.07 -51.20 19.74
C GLY A 277 -28.71 -50.76 20.30
N TYR A 278 -28.65 -49.54 20.83
CA TYR A 278 -27.48 -49.01 21.53
C TYR A 278 -27.82 -48.79 23.00
N PHE A 279 -26.92 -49.21 23.89
CA PHE A 279 -27.05 -49.01 25.33
C PHE A 279 -25.77 -48.39 25.88
N GLY A 280 -25.87 -47.26 26.59
CA GLY A 280 -24.74 -46.68 27.29
C GLY A 280 -24.71 -45.16 27.28
N VAL A 281 -23.66 -44.60 27.89
CA VAL A 281 -23.50 -43.16 28.10
C VAL A 281 -22.15 -42.72 27.56
N SER A 282 -22.18 -41.61 26.84
CA SER A 282 -21.01 -40.88 26.40
C SER A 282 -21.12 -39.46 26.95
N PHE A 283 -20.06 -38.96 27.57
CA PHE A 283 -19.96 -37.55 27.91
C PHE A 283 -18.55 -37.08 27.61
N GLY A 284 -18.43 -35.83 27.22
CA GLY A 284 -17.16 -35.17 26.96
C GLY A 284 -17.30 -33.71 27.27
N PHE A 285 -16.30 -33.12 27.94
CA PHE A 285 -16.19 -31.68 28.03
C PHE A 285 -14.73 -31.24 27.99
N SER A 286 -14.47 -30.06 27.44
CA SER A 286 -13.20 -29.34 27.57
C SER A 286 -13.47 -27.89 27.92
N LEU A 287 -12.53 -27.28 28.64
CA LEU A 287 -12.54 -25.85 28.93
C LEU A 287 -11.25 -25.24 28.37
N ASP A 288 -11.38 -24.40 27.36
CA ASP A 288 -10.28 -23.79 26.64
C ASP A 288 -10.35 -22.27 26.78
N MET A 289 -9.21 -21.60 26.96
CA MET A 289 -9.14 -20.14 26.91
C MET A 289 -8.53 -19.74 25.58
N SER A 290 -9.31 -19.06 24.74
CA SER A 290 -8.87 -18.61 23.42
C SER A 290 -8.60 -17.10 23.43
N ARG A 291 -7.53 -16.68 22.76
CA ARG A 291 -7.25 -15.28 22.44
C ARG A 291 -7.14 -15.11 20.94
N ARG A 292 -7.83 -14.09 20.42
CA ARG A 292 -7.76 -13.64 19.03
C ARG A 292 -7.52 -12.14 19.00
N GLY A 293 -6.82 -11.67 17.99
CA GLY A 293 -6.64 -10.24 17.80
C GLY A 293 -5.96 -9.95 16.48
N GLY A 294 -6.17 -8.74 15.97
CA GLY A 294 -5.59 -8.32 14.70
C GLY A 294 -5.89 -6.86 14.38
N THR A 295 -5.28 -6.37 13.32
CA THR A 295 -5.47 -5.02 12.81
C THR A 295 -5.58 -5.06 11.30
N GLU A 296 -6.61 -4.42 10.78
CA GLU A 296 -6.90 -4.37 9.35
C GLU A 296 -7.28 -2.97 8.90
N LEU A 297 -6.90 -2.64 7.67
CA LEU A 297 -7.39 -1.46 6.99
C LEU A 297 -8.71 -1.83 6.30
N ARG A 298 -9.83 -1.26 6.74
CA ARG A 298 -11.16 -1.54 6.23
C ARG A 298 -11.69 -0.37 5.40
N GLN A 299 -12.39 -0.71 4.33
CA GLN A 299 -13.18 0.26 3.59
C GLN A 299 -14.51 0.50 4.32
N VAL A 300 -14.78 1.76 4.67
CA VAL A 300 -16.02 2.20 5.30
C VAL A 300 -16.79 3.07 4.32
N GLN A 301 -18.04 2.71 4.05
CA GLN A 301 -18.92 3.47 3.17
C GLN A 301 -19.80 4.41 4.01
N ARG A 302 -19.72 5.72 3.75
CA ARG A 302 -20.57 6.73 4.40
C ARG A 302 -21.32 7.51 3.33
N GLY A 303 -22.58 7.16 3.11
CA GLY A 303 -23.36 7.66 1.98
C GLY A 303 -22.70 7.28 0.65
N ASN A 304 -22.45 8.28 -0.21
CA ASN A 304 -21.76 8.09 -1.49
C ASN A 304 -20.22 8.11 -1.41
N ARG A 305 -19.63 8.26 -0.22
CA ARG A 305 -18.17 8.31 -0.04
C ARG A 305 -17.62 6.98 0.46
N ARG A 306 -16.53 6.51 -0.18
CA ARG A 306 -15.73 5.37 0.26
C ARG A 306 -14.50 5.89 0.97
N LEU A 307 -14.34 5.54 2.25
CA LEU A 307 -13.21 5.95 3.08
C LEU A 307 -12.44 4.72 3.53
N TYR A 308 -11.15 4.86 3.79
CA TYR A 308 -10.33 3.80 4.38
C TYR A 308 -9.96 4.20 5.79
N ALA A 309 -10.21 3.29 6.74
CA ALA A 309 -9.91 3.45 8.14
C ALA A 309 -9.32 2.16 8.70
N TRP A 310 -8.30 2.29 9.54
CA TRP A 310 -7.81 1.21 10.36
C TRP A 310 -8.85 0.80 11.39
N SER A 311 -8.95 -0.49 11.63
CA SER A 311 -9.69 -1.08 12.73
C SER A 311 -8.86 -2.20 13.35
N ALA A 312 -8.83 -2.24 14.67
CA ALA A 312 -8.20 -3.29 15.45
C ALA A 312 -9.18 -3.79 16.50
N ALA A 313 -9.12 -5.08 16.76
CA ALA A 313 -9.87 -5.72 17.83
C ALA A 313 -9.00 -6.79 18.49
N ASP A 314 -9.09 -6.90 19.81
CA ASP A 314 -8.46 -7.93 20.63
C ASP A 314 -9.50 -8.51 21.59
N ALA A 315 -9.62 -9.83 21.56
CA ALA A 315 -10.59 -10.55 22.35
C ALA A 315 -9.96 -11.79 22.98
N SER A 316 -10.36 -12.07 24.22
CA SER A 316 -10.14 -13.37 24.84
C SER A 316 -11.44 -13.87 25.45
N GLY A 317 -11.62 -15.19 25.43
CA GLY A 317 -12.79 -15.83 25.98
C GLY A 317 -12.49 -17.26 26.42
N LEU A 318 -13.20 -17.68 27.46
CA LEU A 318 -13.29 -19.08 27.86
C LEU A 318 -14.33 -19.77 26.98
N VAL A 319 -14.00 -20.95 26.49
CA VAL A 319 -14.81 -21.77 25.61
C VAL A 319 -15.00 -23.11 26.29
N LEU A 320 -16.22 -23.41 26.69
CA LEU A 320 -16.64 -24.72 27.15
C LEU A 320 -17.18 -25.49 25.95
N ASP A 321 -16.46 -26.52 25.52
CA ASP A 321 -16.98 -27.54 24.61
C ASP A 321 -17.61 -28.64 25.47
N TYR A 322 -18.87 -28.95 25.26
CA TYR A 322 -19.54 -30.04 25.95
C TYR A 322 -20.27 -30.93 24.95
N GLY A 323 -20.36 -32.21 25.27
CA GLY A 323 -21.16 -33.18 24.55
C GLY A 323 -21.57 -34.30 25.48
N PHE A 324 -22.86 -34.60 25.51
CA PHE A 324 -23.34 -35.81 26.15
C PHE A 324 -24.30 -36.55 25.22
N ARG A 325 -24.27 -37.86 25.31
CA ARG A 325 -25.14 -38.77 24.56
C ARG A 325 -25.50 -39.94 25.45
N ILE A 326 -26.79 -40.14 25.65
CA ILE A 326 -27.39 -41.24 26.39
C ILE A 326 -28.12 -42.12 25.39
N CYS A 327 -27.77 -43.40 25.33
CA CYS A 327 -28.36 -44.37 24.44
C CYS A 327 -29.15 -45.41 25.25
N VAL A 328 -30.46 -45.47 25.01
CA VAL A 328 -31.35 -46.53 25.49
C VAL A 328 -32.19 -46.97 24.29
N TRP A 329 -31.71 -47.98 23.56
CA TRP A 329 -32.18 -48.42 22.25
C TRP A 329 -31.95 -47.39 21.12
N LYS A 330 -32.44 -46.16 21.32
CA LYS A 330 -32.12 -44.94 20.55
C LYS A 330 -31.23 -44.01 21.38
N CYS A 331 -30.41 -43.21 20.71
CA CYS A 331 -29.51 -42.25 21.34
C CYS A 331 -30.11 -40.84 21.35
N TRP A 332 -29.98 -40.16 22.48
CA TRP A 332 -30.37 -38.78 22.72
C TRP A 332 -29.18 -38.04 23.28
N GLY A 333 -28.99 -36.79 22.90
CA GLY A 333 -27.82 -36.05 23.38
C GLY A 333 -27.83 -34.62 22.91
N SER A 334 -27.02 -33.82 23.59
CA SER A 334 -26.73 -32.45 23.20
C SER A 334 -25.23 -32.26 23.23
N SER A 335 -24.74 -31.55 22.23
CA SER A 335 -23.37 -31.05 22.20
C SER A 335 -23.41 -29.60 21.77
N GLY A 336 -22.56 -28.79 22.37
CA GLY A 336 -22.54 -27.36 22.12
C GLY A 336 -21.24 -26.75 22.58
N LYS A 337 -21.02 -25.51 22.13
CA LYS A 337 -19.93 -24.67 22.59
C LYS A 337 -20.54 -23.45 23.27
N LEU A 338 -20.18 -23.23 24.52
CA LEU A 338 -20.52 -22.03 25.27
C LEU A 338 -19.25 -21.19 25.38
N SER A 339 -19.31 -19.93 24.97
CA SER A 339 -18.18 -19.01 25.11
C SER A 339 -18.54 -17.86 26.04
N ALA A 340 -17.59 -17.51 26.90
CA ALA A 340 -17.67 -16.44 27.89
C ALA A 340 -16.53 -15.45 27.64
N PRO A 341 -16.82 -14.16 27.37
CA PRO A 341 -15.77 -13.18 27.16
C PRO A 341 -15.01 -12.92 28.47
N VAL A 342 -13.68 -12.90 28.38
CA VAL A 342 -12.75 -12.63 29.48
C VAL A 342 -12.03 -11.30 29.26
N GLY A 343 -11.91 -10.81 28.04
CA GLY A 343 -11.37 -9.50 27.73
C GLY A 343 -11.73 -9.07 26.32
N LEU A 344 -12.00 -7.78 26.13
CA LEU A 344 -12.31 -7.17 24.84
C LEU A 344 -11.67 -5.78 24.75
N GLY A 345 -11.11 -5.48 23.59
CA GLY A 345 -10.59 -4.16 23.23
C GLY A 345 -10.78 -3.93 21.75
N ALA A 346 -11.09 -2.70 21.38
CA ALA A 346 -11.23 -2.30 19.99
C ALA A 346 -10.77 -0.85 19.82
N ALA A 347 -10.17 -0.56 18.68
CA ALA A 347 -9.70 0.76 18.31
C ALA A 347 -9.74 0.92 16.79
N SER A 348 -9.73 2.15 16.31
CA SER A 348 -9.84 2.45 14.88
C SER A 348 -9.11 3.74 14.54
N ALA A 349 -8.59 3.96 13.33
CA ALA A 349 -8.07 5.27 12.91
C ALA A 349 -8.40 5.60 11.45
N GLY A 350 -8.95 6.78 11.16
CA GLY A 350 -9.28 7.23 9.79
C GLY A 350 -10.04 8.56 9.77
N PRO A 351 -10.41 9.12 8.59
CA PRO A 351 -11.04 10.46 8.41
C PRO A 351 -12.42 10.66 9.06
N MET A 352 -12.78 9.79 9.98
CA MET A 352 -13.85 9.96 10.93
C MET A 352 -13.39 10.94 12.01
N GLN A 353 -13.90 12.17 11.96
CA GLN A 353 -13.65 13.23 12.96
C GLN A 353 -14.02 12.81 14.40
N GLY A 354 -13.26 13.33 15.37
CA GLY A 354 -13.77 13.72 16.69
C GLY A 354 -13.54 12.79 17.88
N GLY A 355 -12.29 12.64 18.33
CA GLY A 355 -11.99 12.18 19.70
C GLY A 355 -11.76 10.68 19.91
N LEU A 356 -10.88 10.36 20.86
CA LEU A 356 -10.62 9.00 21.35
C LEU A 356 -11.83 8.51 22.16
N LEU A 357 -12.83 7.93 21.50
CA LEU A 357 -13.95 7.32 22.21
C LEU A 357 -13.74 5.81 22.36
N ARG A 358 -13.90 5.38 23.60
CA ARG A 358 -13.90 4.00 24.05
C ARG A 358 -15.05 3.24 23.38
N GLY A 359 -14.75 2.21 22.59
CA GLY A 359 -15.74 1.27 22.08
C GLY A 359 -16.34 0.45 23.24
N GLN A 360 -17.34 0.98 23.94
CA GLN A 360 -18.21 0.21 24.81
C GLN A 360 -19.47 -0.16 24.03
N SER A 361 -19.51 -1.33 23.40
CA SER A 361 -20.77 -1.89 22.92
C SER A 361 -20.66 -3.40 22.67
N ASN A 362 -21.61 -4.15 23.24
CA ASN A 362 -21.89 -5.56 22.94
C ASN A 362 -22.73 -5.72 21.65
N VAL A 363 -22.69 -4.73 20.74
CA VAL A 363 -23.42 -4.68 19.45
C VAL A 363 -22.50 -4.01 18.42
N PRO A 364 -22.39 -4.52 17.17
CA PRO A 364 -21.64 -3.83 16.12
C PRO A 364 -22.37 -2.52 15.74
N ASP A 365 -21.96 -1.40 16.33
CA ASP A 365 -22.39 -0.07 15.91
C ASP A 365 -21.30 0.53 15.00
N ASP A 366 -21.71 0.88 13.78
CA ASP A 366 -20.88 1.39 12.66
C ASP A 366 -20.38 2.83 12.86
N ARG A 367 -20.11 3.22 14.09
CA ARG A 367 -19.73 4.58 14.44
C ARG A 367 -18.54 4.55 15.39
N TYR A 368 -17.69 5.57 15.25
CA TYR A 368 -16.56 5.88 16.15
C TYR A 368 -15.21 5.26 15.73
N GLY A 369 -14.59 5.99 14.79
CA GLY A 369 -13.17 5.94 14.38
C GLY A 369 -12.30 6.87 15.23
N HIS A 370 -11.06 6.54 15.58
CA HIS A 370 -10.07 7.55 16.01
C HIS A 370 -9.49 8.32 14.80
N GLY A 371 -8.77 9.41 15.06
CA GLY A 371 -7.62 9.85 14.25
C GLY A 371 -7.79 10.06 12.73
N ARG A 372 -8.54 11.10 12.34
CA ARG A 372 -8.16 12.12 11.31
C ARG A 372 -9.11 13.32 11.47
N GLY A 373 -9.11 13.91 12.65
CA GLY A 373 -9.58 15.29 12.81
C GLY A 373 -8.50 16.22 12.24
N ASP A 374 -8.80 16.90 11.14
CA ASP A 374 -8.06 18.01 10.52
C ASP A 374 -6.74 17.75 9.77
N LEU A 375 -6.16 16.57 9.83
CA LEU A 375 -5.10 16.19 8.88
C LEU A 375 -5.76 15.54 7.67
N GLY A 376 -5.97 16.34 6.61
CA GLY A 376 -6.65 15.98 5.36
C GLY A 376 -6.24 14.61 4.78
N PRO A 377 -7.02 14.07 3.82
CA PRO A 377 -6.86 12.70 3.35
C PRO A 377 -5.41 12.43 2.94
N MET A 378 -4.88 11.23 3.24
CA MET A 378 -3.63 10.79 2.61
C MET A 378 -3.80 10.95 1.11
N VAL A 379 -2.90 11.72 0.51
CA VAL A 379 -2.88 11.94 -0.93
C VAL A 379 -1.64 11.27 -1.47
N TRP A 380 -1.84 10.36 -2.41
CA TRP A 380 -0.83 9.48 -2.97
C TRP A 380 -0.68 9.77 -4.46
N GLU A 381 0.57 9.93 -4.92
CA GLU A 381 0.86 10.18 -6.32
C GLU A 381 1.49 8.94 -6.96
N TRP A 382 0.93 8.49 -8.08
CA TRP A 382 1.43 7.31 -8.80
C TRP A 382 1.12 7.43 -10.29
N PRO A 383 1.89 6.82 -11.20
CA PRO A 383 1.53 6.80 -12.60
C PRO A 383 0.13 6.23 -12.81
N GLY A 384 -0.68 6.98 -13.56
CA GLY A 384 -2.00 6.59 -13.98
C GLY A 384 -1.95 5.47 -15.00
N TYR A 385 -2.84 4.50 -14.87
CA TYR A 385 -2.97 3.42 -15.84
C TYR A 385 -3.79 3.89 -17.05
N PRO A 386 -3.43 3.46 -18.28
CA PRO A 386 -4.32 3.61 -19.42
C PRO A 386 -5.42 2.55 -19.33
N GLY A 387 -6.68 3.01 -19.24
CA GLY A 387 -7.83 2.18 -19.57
C GLY A 387 -8.72 1.71 -18.41
N GLN A 388 -9.99 1.54 -18.72
CA GLN A 388 -11.03 1.01 -17.84
C GLN A 388 -10.94 -0.52 -17.63
N SER A 389 -10.10 -1.24 -18.40
CA SER A 389 -10.07 -2.71 -18.43
C SER A 389 -9.55 -3.35 -17.13
N LEU A 390 -8.45 -2.82 -16.56
CA LEU A 390 -7.91 -3.31 -15.28
C LEU A 390 -8.93 -3.14 -14.13
N SER A 391 -9.72 -2.05 -14.15
CA SER A 391 -10.75 -1.83 -13.14
C SER A 391 -11.90 -2.84 -13.21
N SER A 392 -12.14 -3.46 -14.36
CA SER A 392 -13.13 -4.52 -14.53
C SER A 392 -12.58 -5.87 -14.09
N GLN A 393 -11.32 -6.18 -14.45
CA GLN A 393 -10.64 -7.42 -14.09
C GLN A 393 -10.30 -7.48 -12.59
N ALA A 394 -9.86 -6.36 -12.00
CA ALA A 394 -9.64 -6.23 -10.56
C ALA A 394 -10.95 -6.26 -9.75
N ARG A 395 -12.11 -5.91 -10.34
CA ARG A 395 -13.40 -6.12 -9.66
C ARG A 395 -13.72 -7.60 -9.47
N THR A 396 -13.30 -8.44 -10.42
CA THR A 396 -13.55 -9.89 -10.40
C THR A 396 -12.44 -10.68 -9.69
N HIS A 397 -11.21 -10.15 -9.65
CA HIS A 397 -10.09 -10.73 -8.93
C HIS A 397 -10.07 -10.19 -7.50
N LYS A 398 -10.38 -11.02 -6.51
CA LYS A 398 -10.49 -10.63 -5.09
C LYS A 398 -9.44 -11.34 -4.26
N VAL A 399 -8.91 -10.65 -3.26
CA VAL A 399 -7.93 -11.23 -2.32
C VAL A 399 -8.58 -12.43 -1.61
N GLY A 400 -7.91 -13.59 -1.60
CA GLY A 400 -8.42 -14.78 -0.91
C GLY A 400 -8.44 -14.65 0.62
N GLY A 401 -9.26 -15.46 1.29
CA GLY A 401 -9.28 -15.57 2.76
C GLY A 401 -10.02 -14.43 3.46
N ASN A 402 -9.46 -13.89 4.56
CA ASN A 402 -10.10 -12.88 5.41
C ASN A 402 -10.35 -11.52 4.72
N TYR A 403 -9.87 -11.33 3.49
CA TYR A 403 -9.85 -10.04 2.78
C TYR A 403 -10.67 -10.03 1.48
N SER A 404 -11.61 -10.97 1.31
CA SER A 404 -12.41 -11.23 0.10
C SER A 404 -13.23 -10.06 -0.44
N GLY A 405 -13.27 -8.92 0.25
CA GLY A 405 -13.90 -7.68 -0.22
C GLY A 405 -13.01 -6.82 -1.14
N LEU A 406 -11.68 -6.93 -1.05
CA LEU A 406 -10.75 -6.06 -1.79
C LEU A 406 -10.35 -6.66 -3.14
N PRO A 407 -10.30 -5.86 -4.22
CA PRO A 407 -9.62 -6.24 -5.46
C PRO A 407 -8.19 -6.72 -5.19
N ASP A 408 -7.80 -7.84 -5.81
CA ASP A 408 -6.41 -8.27 -5.85
C ASP A 408 -5.74 -7.73 -7.12
N TYR A 409 -4.80 -6.81 -6.92
CA TYR A 409 -4.05 -6.18 -7.99
C TYR A 409 -2.75 -6.92 -8.37
N TYR A 410 -2.40 -8.04 -7.71
CA TYR A 410 -1.24 -8.86 -8.05
C TYR A 410 -1.61 -10.01 -8.99
N GLY A 411 -0.79 -10.26 -10.02
CA GLY A 411 -0.99 -11.41 -10.91
C GLY A 411 -2.22 -11.29 -11.80
N LEU A 412 -2.67 -10.06 -12.07
CA LEU A 412 -3.78 -9.81 -12.98
C LEU A 412 -3.42 -10.33 -14.39
N PRO A 413 -4.33 -11.04 -15.09
CA PRO A 413 -4.08 -11.53 -16.43
C PRO A 413 -3.83 -10.33 -17.36
N GLY A 414 -2.57 -10.17 -17.78
CA GLY A 414 -2.06 -8.98 -18.48
C GLY A 414 -0.76 -8.40 -17.90
N GLU A 415 -0.34 -8.83 -16.71
CA GLU A 415 0.98 -8.47 -16.15
C GLU A 415 2.13 -9.20 -16.86
N GLY A 416 1.84 -10.33 -17.54
CA GLY A 416 2.76 -11.08 -18.40
C GLY A 416 2.55 -10.91 -19.90
N ASP A 417 1.34 -10.52 -20.35
CA ASP A 417 0.97 -10.51 -21.77
C ASP A 417 0.47 -9.13 -22.21
N GLY A 418 1.38 -8.34 -22.77
CA GLY A 418 1.11 -7.49 -23.94
C GLY A 418 0.03 -6.40 -23.86
N TYR A 419 -0.62 -6.15 -22.73
CA TYR A 419 -1.55 -5.02 -22.56
C TYR A 419 -0.85 -3.68 -22.29
N TYR A 420 0.47 -3.63 -22.47
CA TYR A 420 1.19 -2.46 -23.00
C TYR A 420 1.05 -2.37 -24.54
N GLY A 421 -0.14 -2.71 -25.04
CA GLY A 421 -0.48 -2.92 -26.45
C GLY A 421 -0.63 -1.62 -27.23
N ALA A 422 0.43 -0.83 -27.24
CA ALA A 422 0.87 0.08 -28.28
C ALA A 422 2.21 0.61 -27.78
N GLY A 423 3.29 0.36 -28.52
CA GLY A 423 4.60 0.93 -28.21
C GLY A 423 4.48 2.44 -27.95
N PHE A 424 5.31 2.94 -27.03
CA PHE A 424 5.41 4.35 -26.59
C PHE A 424 4.32 4.81 -25.59
N MET A 425 4.42 4.38 -24.32
CA MET A 425 3.51 4.78 -23.21
C MET A 425 4.11 5.75 -22.17
N ALA A 426 5.40 6.11 -22.25
CA ALA A 426 5.91 7.31 -21.59
C ALA A 426 5.55 8.53 -22.47
N PRO A 427 5.18 9.69 -21.90
CA PRO A 427 5.02 10.89 -22.72
C PRO A 427 6.32 11.16 -23.48
N TYR A 428 6.19 11.52 -24.75
CA TYR A 428 7.33 11.68 -25.64
C TYR A 428 7.97 13.05 -25.42
N LEU A 429 9.23 13.03 -25.01
CA LEU A 429 10.03 14.25 -24.96
C LEU A 429 10.54 14.56 -26.37
N ILE A 430 9.94 15.56 -27.02
CA ILE A 430 10.39 16.06 -28.31
C ILE A 430 11.17 17.35 -28.09
N VAL A 431 12.43 17.35 -28.53
CA VAL A 431 13.32 18.50 -28.50
C VAL A 431 13.58 18.98 -29.93
N GLY A 432 13.32 20.27 -30.18
CA GLY A 432 13.58 20.90 -31.47
C GLY A 432 14.57 22.05 -31.36
N VAL A 433 15.54 22.14 -32.26
CA VAL A 433 16.60 23.16 -32.21
C VAL A 433 16.73 23.82 -33.59
N VAL A 434 16.96 25.13 -33.63
CA VAL A 434 17.18 25.91 -34.85
C VAL A 434 18.49 26.67 -34.71
N LEU A 435 19.31 26.65 -35.76
CA LEU A 435 20.46 27.55 -35.89
C LEU A 435 20.00 28.85 -36.52
N ASP A 436 20.45 29.99 -35.99
CA ASP A 436 20.35 31.24 -36.72
C ASP A 436 21.37 31.21 -37.87
N GLY A 437 20.88 31.50 -39.07
CA GLY A 437 21.59 31.34 -40.35
C GLY A 437 22.76 32.28 -40.53
#